data_AF-X1JP13-F1
#
_entry.id   AF-X1JP13-F1
#
_cell.length_a   1.000
_cell.length_b   1.000
_cell.length_c   1.000
_cell.angle_alpha   90.00
_cell.angle_beta   90.00
_cell.angle_gamma   90.00
#
_symmetry.space_group_name_H-M   'P 1'
#
loop_
_entity.id
_entity.type
_entity.pdbx_description
1 polymer ?
#
loop_
_entity_poly.entity_id
_entity_poly.type
_entity_poly.pdbx_seq_one_letter_code
_entity_poly.pdbx_strand_id
1 'polypeptide(L)'
;MVRSRAAERKAKHKYYLKNRETILNLQRENEETKNQQRNYRRQHILETKDGVIHRGLNKRPWTGYCEICFCVGKLLVYHHWDEYNLNKGIWVCNPCHMMAEGCDTNLIGQYMRLKDKINDEFDEEADD
;
A
#
# COMPACT_ATOMS: atom_id res chain seq x y z
N MET A 1 26.77 40.45 21.82
CA MET A 1 26.07 39.81 22.95
C MET A 1 25.36 38.56 22.45
N VAL A 2 25.78 37.38 22.90
CA VAL A 2 25.13 36.10 22.53
C VAL A 2 23.93 35.89 23.44
N ARG A 3 22.71 35.80 22.89
CA ARG A 3 21.51 35.46 23.68
C ARG A 3 21.68 34.05 24.23
N SER A 4 21.30 33.84 25.49
CA SER A 4 21.38 32.51 26.09
C SER A 4 20.37 31.58 25.40
N ARG A 5 20.77 30.32 25.15
CA ARG A 5 19.90 29.28 24.58
C ARG A 5 18.57 29.13 25.34
N ALA A 6 18.56 29.44 26.64
CA ALA A 6 17.36 29.43 27.47
C ALA A 6 16.37 30.54 27.10
N ALA A 7 16.86 31.76 26.84
CA ALA A 7 16.02 32.88 26.41
C ALA A 7 15.39 32.61 25.03
N GLU A 8 16.16 32.02 24.11
CA GLU A 8 15.68 31.63 22.78
C GLU A 8 14.57 30.57 22.84
N ARG A 9 14.73 29.54 23.67
CA ARG A 9 13.68 28.51 23.89
C ARG A 9 12.38 29.12 24.43
N LYS A 10 12.48 30.01 25.43
CA LYS A 10 11.30 30.70 25.99
C LYS A 10 10.60 31.56 24.93
N ALA A 11 11.35 32.29 24.11
CA ALA A 11 10.79 33.10 23.04
C ALA A 11 10.09 32.25 21.97
N LYS A 12 10.70 31.14 21.54
CA LYS A 12 10.09 30.18 20.60
C LYS A 12 8.81 29.55 21.16
N HIS A 13 8.81 29.17 22.44
CA HIS A 13 7.62 28.61 23.07
C HIS A 13 6.47 29.62 23.15
N LYS A 14 6.76 30.87 23.56
CA LYS A 14 5.77 31.96 23.58
C LYS A 14 5.21 32.24 22.18
N TYR A 15 6.08 32.22 21.17
CA TYR A 15 5.66 32.35 19.77
C TYR A 15 4.75 31.21 19.34
N TYR A 16 5.10 29.96 19.65
CA TYR A 16 4.27 28.79 19.34
C TYR A 16 2.90 28.90 20.00
N LEU A 17 2.83 29.20 21.30
CA LEU A 17 1.55 29.35 22.00
C LEU A 17 0.67 30.44 21.40
N LYS A 18 1.28 31.60 21.05
CA LYS A 18 0.56 32.71 20.42
C LYS A 18 0.00 32.34 19.04
N ASN A 19 0.67 31.48 18.29
CA ASN A 19 0.33 31.13 16.91
C ASN A 19 -0.10 29.67 16.74
N ARG A 20 -0.49 29.00 17.83
CA ARG A 20 -0.67 27.53 17.87
C ARG A 20 -1.67 27.07 16.82
N GLU A 21 -2.81 27.74 16.76
CA GLU A 21 -3.90 27.41 15.83
C GLU A 21 -3.46 27.55 14.37
N THR A 22 -2.84 28.68 14.01
CA THR A 22 -2.31 28.91 12.67
C THR A 22 -1.30 27.83 12.27
N ILE A 23 -0.38 27.47 13.17
CA ILE A 23 0.61 26.43 12.91
C ILE A 23 -0.07 25.06 12.69
N LEU A 24 -1.06 24.73 13.51
CA LEU A 24 -1.81 23.46 13.38
C LEU A 24 -2.63 23.42 12.08
N ASN A 25 -3.23 24.53 11.67
CA ASN A 25 -3.99 24.61 10.41
C ASN A 25 -3.07 24.45 9.20
N LEU A 26 -1.92 25.14 9.17
CA LEU A 26 -0.90 24.94 8.14
C LEU A 26 -0.41 23.49 8.09
N GLN A 27 -0.25 22.83 9.24
CA GLN A 27 0.13 21.42 9.26
C GLN A 27 -0.95 20.52 8.65
N ARG A 28 -2.23 20.77 8.96
CA ARG A 28 -3.37 20.04 8.40
C ARG A 28 -3.49 20.21 6.88
N GLU A 29 -3.44 21.45 6.39
CA GLU A 29 -3.49 21.77 4.95
C GLU A 29 -2.34 21.10 4.17
N ASN A 30 -1.14 21.12 4.75
CA ASN A 30 0.02 20.43 4.17
C ASN A 30 -0.18 18.92 4.11
N GLU A 31 -0.80 18.32 5.13
CA GLU A 31 -1.08 16.89 5.16
C GLU A 31 -2.19 16.49 4.17
N GLU A 32 -3.25 17.31 4.07
CA GLU A 32 -4.31 17.16 3.08
C GLU A 32 -3.75 17.22 1.65
N THR A 33 -2.91 18.21 1.36
CA THR A 33 -2.25 18.35 0.05
C THR A 33 -1.41 17.13 -0.29
N LYS A 34 -0.61 16.63 0.67
CA LYS A 34 0.19 15.40 0.51
C LYS A 34 -0.70 14.18 0.28
N ASN A 35 -1.83 14.07 0.97
CA ASN A 35 -2.78 12.98 0.80
C ASN A 35 -3.43 13.01 -0.59
N GLN A 36 -3.86 14.20 -1.05
CA GLN A 36 -4.40 14.40 -2.39
C GLN A 36 -3.39 14.00 -3.46
N GLN A 37 -2.14 14.46 -3.37
CA GLN A 37 -1.08 14.09 -4.31
C GLN A 37 -0.81 12.58 -4.33
N ARG A 38 -0.78 11.94 -3.15
CA ARG A 38 -0.60 10.48 -3.05
C ARG A 38 -1.76 9.72 -3.70
N ASN A 39 -2.99 10.13 -3.44
CA ASN A 39 -4.18 9.49 -4.02
C ASN A 39 -4.27 9.70 -5.52
N TYR A 40 -3.92 10.88 -6.02
CA TYR A 40 -3.80 11.14 -7.46
C TYR A 40 -2.79 10.18 -8.11
N ARG A 41 -1.58 10.06 -7.56
CA ARG A 41 -0.58 9.12 -8.08
C ARG A 41 -1.07 7.67 -8.04
N ARG A 42 -1.71 7.26 -6.94
CA ARG A 42 -2.32 5.93 -6.82
C ARG A 42 -3.38 5.68 -7.88
N GLN A 43 -4.14 6.68 -8.27
CA GLN A 43 -5.21 6.52 -9.24
C GLN A 43 -4.71 6.51 -10.69
N HIS A 44 -3.68 7.31 -11.00
CA HIS A 44 -3.27 7.58 -12.37
C HIS A 44 -1.96 6.93 -12.81
N ILE A 45 -1.21 6.32 -11.89
CA ILE A 45 0.09 5.71 -12.17
C ILE A 45 0.11 4.25 -11.72
N LEU A 46 0.53 3.35 -12.60
CA LEU A 46 0.78 1.94 -12.31
C LEU A 46 2.18 1.58 -12.80
N GLU A 47 2.94 0.86 -11.98
CA GLU A 47 4.21 0.25 -12.35
C GLU A 47 3.97 -1.26 -12.41
N THR A 48 4.26 -1.88 -13.56
CA THR A 48 4.11 -3.33 -13.74
C THR A 48 5.34 -4.07 -13.24
N LYS A 49 5.26 -5.40 -13.15
CA LYS A 49 6.38 -6.26 -12.73
C LYS A 49 7.63 -6.09 -13.59
N ASP A 50 7.44 -5.78 -14.87
CA ASP A 50 8.53 -5.56 -15.83
C ASP A 50 9.17 -4.17 -15.69
N GLY A 51 8.75 -3.36 -14.70
CA GLY A 51 9.24 -2.01 -14.46
C GLY A 51 8.64 -0.95 -15.40
N VAL A 52 7.63 -1.30 -16.19
CA VAL A 52 6.97 -0.36 -17.10
C VAL A 52 6.01 0.54 -16.32
N ILE A 53 6.17 1.86 -16.48
CA ILE A 53 5.32 2.85 -15.81
C ILE A 53 4.23 3.34 -16.77
N HIS A 54 2.98 2.99 -16.46
CA HIS A 54 1.79 3.48 -17.13
C HIS A 54 1.25 4.72 -16.43
N ARG A 55 0.99 5.78 -17.20
CA ARG A 55 0.46 7.07 -16.73
C ARG A 55 -0.90 7.35 -17.37
N GLY A 56 -1.70 8.22 -16.75
CA GLY A 56 -3.00 8.63 -17.28
C GLY A 56 -4.09 7.57 -17.12
N LEU A 57 -3.89 6.58 -16.27
CA LEU A 57 -4.90 5.59 -15.93
C LEU A 57 -6.04 6.22 -15.13
N ASN A 58 -7.22 5.62 -15.11
CA ASN A 58 -8.34 5.97 -14.26
C ASN A 58 -8.70 4.78 -13.38
N LYS A 59 -7.78 4.39 -12.50
CA LYS A 59 -8.00 3.28 -11.57
C LYS A 59 -9.12 3.60 -10.57
N ARG A 60 -9.61 2.57 -9.89
CA ARG A 60 -10.57 2.73 -8.79
C ARG A 60 -9.98 3.58 -7.66
N PRO A 61 -10.78 4.41 -6.96
CA PRO A 61 -10.32 5.19 -5.83
C PRO A 61 -9.65 4.32 -4.75
N TRP A 62 -8.64 4.88 -4.09
CA TRP A 62 -7.95 4.21 -2.98
C TRP A 62 -8.90 4.06 -1.79
N THR A 63 -9.01 2.86 -1.26
CA THR A 63 -9.98 2.47 -0.22
C THR A 63 -9.46 2.63 1.21
N GLY A 64 -8.13 2.60 1.40
CA GLY A 64 -7.51 2.62 2.73
C GLY A 64 -7.47 1.27 3.46
N TYR A 65 -8.03 0.21 2.87
CA TYR A 65 -8.02 -1.16 3.39
C TYR A 65 -7.83 -2.18 2.26
N CYS A 66 -7.36 -3.38 2.59
CA CYS A 66 -7.26 -4.48 1.62
C CYS A 66 -8.65 -4.97 1.20
N GLU A 67 -8.97 -4.96 -0.09
CA GLU A 67 -10.29 -5.40 -0.58
C GLU A 67 -10.52 -6.92 -0.50
N ILE A 68 -9.48 -7.72 -0.19
CA ILE A 68 -9.59 -9.17 0.02
C ILE A 68 -9.74 -9.51 1.51
N CYS A 69 -8.83 -9.04 2.36
CA CYS A 69 -8.78 -9.42 3.78
C CYS A 69 -9.25 -8.32 4.75
N PHE A 70 -9.70 -7.17 4.24
CA PHE A 70 -10.22 -6.03 4.98
C PHE A 70 -9.28 -5.40 6.03
N CYS A 71 -8.00 -5.78 6.03
CA CYS A 71 -7.01 -5.21 6.92
C CYS A 71 -6.71 -3.74 6.59
N VAL A 72 -6.71 -2.89 7.63
CA VAL A 72 -6.32 -1.48 7.56
C VAL A 72 -4.85 -1.28 7.95
N GLY A 73 -4.28 -0.12 7.61
CA GLY A 73 -2.91 0.28 8.02
C GLY A 73 -1.78 -0.51 7.35
N LYS A 74 -2.07 -1.30 6.31
CA LYS A 74 -1.08 -2.00 5.49
C LYS A 74 -0.73 -1.19 4.25
N LEU A 75 0.45 -1.44 3.70
CA LEU A 75 0.80 -0.96 2.36
C LEU A 75 -0.08 -1.71 1.35
N LEU A 76 -0.87 -0.96 0.59
CA LEU A 76 -1.73 -1.48 -0.46
C LEU A 76 -1.10 -1.22 -1.82
N VAL A 77 -1.19 -2.22 -2.68
CA VAL A 77 -0.79 -2.20 -4.09
C VAL A 77 -2.01 -2.44 -4.95
N TYR A 78 -1.97 -1.95 -6.19
CA TYR A 78 -3.06 -2.15 -7.14
C TYR A 78 -2.81 -3.42 -7.94
N HIS A 79 -3.63 -4.44 -7.71
CA HIS A 79 -3.62 -5.66 -8.50
C HIS A 79 -4.56 -5.49 -9.69
N HIS A 80 -4.07 -5.73 -10.91
CA HIS A 80 -4.88 -5.77 -12.13
C HIS A 80 -4.78 -7.17 -12.74
N TRP A 81 -5.86 -7.62 -13.38
CA TRP A 81 -5.96 -8.96 -13.99
C TRP A 81 -6.32 -8.92 -15.49
N ASP A 82 -6.61 -7.74 -16.05
CA ASP A 82 -6.93 -7.55 -17.47
C ASP A 82 -5.78 -6.80 -18.16
N GLU A 83 -5.03 -7.52 -18.99
CA GLU A 83 -3.87 -6.98 -19.72
C GLU A 83 -4.26 -5.90 -20.73
N TYR A 84 -5.49 -5.94 -21.26
CA TYR A 84 -6.00 -4.96 -22.21
C TYR A 84 -6.64 -3.75 -21.51
N ASN A 85 -6.94 -3.85 -20.22
CA ASN A 85 -7.51 -2.76 -19.45
C ASN A 85 -6.97 -2.69 -18.01
N LEU A 86 -5.84 -1.99 -17.87
CA LEU A 86 -5.15 -1.74 -16.61
C LEU A 86 -5.95 -0.93 -15.58
N ASN A 87 -7.12 -0.38 -15.96
CA ASN A 87 -8.02 0.28 -15.02
C ASN A 87 -8.83 -0.73 -14.19
N LYS A 88 -8.94 -1.98 -14.62
CA LYS A 88 -9.65 -3.03 -13.87
C LYS A 88 -8.73 -3.67 -12.84
N GLY A 89 -9.07 -3.51 -11.57
CA GLY A 89 -8.24 -3.97 -10.49
C GLY A 89 -8.82 -3.71 -9.09
N ILE A 90 -8.06 -4.11 -8.09
CA ILE A 90 -8.37 -3.95 -6.67
C ILE A 90 -7.14 -3.49 -5.88
N TRP A 91 -7.38 -2.79 -4.77
CA TRP A 91 -6.37 -2.40 -3.79
C TRP A 91 -6.20 -3.48 -2.74
N VAL A 92 -5.05 -4.15 -2.72
CA VAL A 92 -4.79 -5.29 -1.84
C VAL A 92 -3.46 -5.15 -1.11
N CYS A 93 -3.35 -5.76 0.06
CA CYS A 93 -2.07 -5.82 0.77
C CYS A 93 -1.10 -6.78 0.06
N ASN A 94 0.20 -6.65 0.33
CA ASN A 94 1.23 -7.45 -0.37
C ASN A 94 1.00 -8.98 -0.30
N PRO A 95 0.63 -9.59 0.85
CA PRO A 95 0.33 -11.03 0.88
C PRO A 95 -0.82 -11.43 -0.05
N CYS A 96 -1.91 -10.65 -0.06
CA CYS A 96 -3.05 -10.90 -0.95
C CYS A 96 -2.69 -10.66 -2.42
N HIS A 97 -1.77 -9.72 -2.71
CA HIS A 97 -1.27 -9.48 -4.05
C HIS A 97 -0.52 -10.70 -4.60
N MET A 98 0.44 -11.23 -3.84
CA MET A 98 1.20 -12.43 -4.26
C MET A 98 0.29 -13.65 -4.45
N MET A 99 -0.72 -13.80 -3.59
CA MET A 99 -1.72 -14.85 -3.74
C MET A 99 -2.52 -14.68 -5.04
N ALA A 100 -3.03 -13.47 -5.32
CA ALA A 100 -3.80 -13.20 -6.53
C ALA A 100 -2.98 -13.45 -7.80
N GLU A 101 -1.71 -13.02 -7.83
CA GLU A 101 -0.80 -13.32 -8.94
C GLU A 101 -0.56 -14.84 -9.13
N GLY A 102 -0.48 -15.59 -8.03
CA GLY A 102 -0.39 -17.05 -8.07
C GLY A 102 -1.64 -17.72 -8.62
N CYS A 103 -2.83 -17.14 -8.40
CA CYS A 103 -4.08 -17.57 -9.03
C CYS A 103 -4.02 -17.31 -10.54
N ASP A 104 -3.70 -16.08 -10.94
CA ASP A 104 -3.69 -15.65 -12.34
C ASP A 104 -2.73 -16.47 -13.20
N THR A 105 -1.59 -16.86 -12.62
CA THR A 105 -0.57 -17.69 -13.27
C THR A 105 -0.84 -19.19 -13.18
N ASN A 106 -1.98 -19.60 -12.60
CA ASN A 106 -2.34 -21.00 -12.34
C ASN A 106 -1.31 -21.77 -11.48
N LEU A 107 -0.40 -21.06 -10.80
CA LEU A 107 0.61 -21.66 -9.92
C LEU A 107 -0.03 -22.30 -8.68
N ILE A 108 -1.14 -21.75 -8.19
CA ILE A 108 -1.88 -22.34 -7.06
C ILE A 108 -2.40 -23.73 -7.43
N GLY A 109 -2.95 -23.92 -8.63
CA GLY A 109 -3.39 -25.24 -9.09
C GLY A 109 -2.24 -26.24 -9.27
N GLN A 110 -1.06 -25.77 -9.66
CA GLN A 110 0.15 -26.61 -9.71
C GLN A 110 0.66 -26.98 -8.31
N TYR A 111 0.69 -26.02 -7.39
CA TYR A 111 1.07 -26.24 -6.00
C TYR A 111 0.16 -27.26 -5.32
N MET A 112 -1.17 -27.14 -5.47
CA MET A 112 -2.10 -28.10 -4.88
C MET A 112 -1.88 -29.52 -5.42
N ARG A 113 -1.70 -29.68 -6.74
CA ARG A 113 -1.37 -30.99 -7.33
C ARG A 113 -0.06 -31.58 -6.82
N LEU A 114 0.97 -30.74 -6.65
CA LEU A 114 2.24 -31.19 -6.10
C LEU A 114 2.10 -31.60 -4.63
N LYS A 115 1.34 -30.84 -3.84
CA LYS A 115 1.08 -31.14 -2.44
C LYS A 115 0.37 -32.48 -2.28
N ASP A 116 -0.64 -32.75 -3.08
CA ASP A 116 -1.36 -34.03 -3.04
C ASP A 116 -0.42 -35.19 -3.36
N LYS A 117 0.39 -35.05 -4.42
CA LYS A 117 1.41 -36.06 -4.77
C LYS A 117 2.41 -36.32 -3.64
N ILE A 118 2.88 -35.27 -2.96
CA ILE A 118 3.80 -35.42 -1.83
C ILE A 118 3.09 -36.11 -0.66
N ASN A 119 1.84 -35.77 -0.35
CA ASN A 119 1.13 -36.46 0.73
C ASN A 119 0.98 -37.95 0.44
N ASP A 120 0.63 -38.33 -0.79
CA ASP A 120 0.55 -39.73 -1.22
C ASP A 120 1.90 -40.47 -1.02
N GLU A 121 3.02 -39.81 -1.32
CA GLU A 121 4.38 -40.38 -1.13
C GLU A 121 4.72 -40.65 0.34
N PHE A 122 4.14 -39.91 1.30
CA PHE A 122 4.42 -40.07 2.74
C PHE A 122 3.39 -40.95 3.45
N ASP A 123 2.17 -41.06 2.94
CA ASP A 123 1.14 -41.94 3.50
C ASP A 123 1.44 -43.43 3.20
N GLU A 124 2.25 -43.75 2.18
CA GLU A 124 2.71 -45.12 1.86
C GLU A 124 3.79 -45.67 2.82
N GLU A 125 4.42 -44.84 3.66
CA GLU A 125 5.48 -45.28 4.61
C GLU A 125 4.95 -45.61 6.03
N ALA A 126 3.63 -45.53 6.27
CA ALA A 126 3.04 -45.68 7.61
C ALA A 126 2.43 -47.07 7.91
N ASP A 127 2.52 -48.03 6.97
CA ASP A 127 1.87 -49.35 7.05
C ASP A 127 2.81 -50.55 7.32
N ASP A 128 4.06 -50.32 7.74
CA ASP A 128 5.03 -51.37 8.15
C ASP A 128 5.30 -51.43 9.67
#